data_AF-A0A151NV47-F1
#
_entry.id   AF-A0A151NV47-F1
#
_cell.length_a   1.000
_cell.length_b   1.000
_cell.length_c   1.000
_cell.angle_alpha   90.00
_cell.angle_beta   90.00
_cell.angle_gamma   90.00
#
_symmetry.space_group_name_H-M   'P 1'
#
loop_
_entity.id
_entity.type
_entity.pdbx_description
1 polymer ?
#
loop_
_entity_poly.entity_id
_entity_poly.type
_entity_poly.pdbx_seq_one_letter_code
_entity_poly.pdbx_strand_id
1 'polypeptide(L)'
;MQEPPPRRRPRAGPRPGPGVEAPAGSPQDGPSRTRRLLGFDWWELSSWTRLVRLLNRPTDPASLAAFRILFGLLMALDIPQERGLGYLDHKYLDGLEVCRFPLFDSLAPLPLDWMYLLYLLMLLGAVGVMLGCAYRLSCLLFMLPYWYIFLLDKTTWNNHSYLYGLLAFQLSLLGAQRCW
;
A
#
# COMPACT_ATOMS: atom_id res chain seq x y z
N MET A 1 72.57 -17.09 40.55
CA MET A 1 71.18 -16.59 40.50
C MET A 1 71.20 -15.35 39.63
N GLN A 2 70.43 -15.17 38.56
CA GLN A 2 69.33 -15.92 37.94
C GLN A 2 69.20 -15.38 36.50
N GLU A 3 68.98 -16.25 35.51
CA GLU A 3 68.61 -15.81 34.16
C GLU A 3 67.23 -15.12 34.16
N PRO A 4 66.99 -14.13 33.27
CA PRO A 4 65.69 -13.50 33.15
C PRO A 4 64.65 -14.45 32.54
N PRO A 5 63.38 -14.39 32.97
CA PRO A 5 62.35 -15.33 32.52
C PRO A 5 61.95 -15.09 31.05
N PRO A 6 61.53 -16.15 30.32
CA PRO A 6 61.12 -16.02 28.92
C PRO A 6 59.79 -15.26 28.78
N ARG A 7 59.73 -14.33 27.82
CA ARG A 7 58.52 -13.59 27.45
C ARG A 7 57.41 -14.56 26.99
N ARG A 8 56.27 -14.56 27.69
CA ARG A 8 55.07 -15.32 27.29
C ARG A 8 54.53 -14.77 25.96
N ARG A 9 54.35 -15.64 24.97
CA ARG A 9 53.58 -15.31 23.75
C ARG A 9 52.08 -15.12 24.10
N PRO A 10 51.35 -14.21 23.44
CA PRO A 10 49.91 -14.12 23.61
C PRO A 10 49.23 -15.41 23.13
N ARG A 11 48.29 -15.93 23.91
CA ARG A 11 47.41 -17.04 23.49
C ARG A 11 46.61 -16.60 22.26
N ALA A 12 46.69 -17.38 21.18
CA ALA A 12 45.75 -17.27 20.07
C ALA A 12 44.32 -17.47 20.61
N GLY A 13 43.45 -16.50 20.36
CA GLY A 13 42.02 -16.59 20.70
C GLY A 13 41.31 -17.71 19.92
N PRO A 14 40.09 -18.10 20.33
CA PRO A 14 39.32 -19.14 19.65
C PRO A 14 39.07 -18.74 18.20
N ARG A 15 39.25 -19.70 17.28
CA ARG A 15 38.90 -19.52 15.86
C ARG A 15 37.42 -19.11 15.77
N PRO A 16 37.07 -18.10 14.97
CA PRO A 16 35.67 -17.82 14.70
C PRO A 16 35.05 -19.06 14.06
N GLY A 17 33.89 -19.48 14.57
CA GLY A 17 33.08 -20.55 13.96
C GLY A 17 32.72 -20.20 12.52
N PRO A 18 32.15 -21.13 11.73
CA PRO A 18 31.85 -20.90 10.33
C PRO A 18 30.86 -19.75 10.21
N GLY A 19 31.40 -18.56 9.96
CA GLY A 19 30.63 -17.41 9.55
C GLY A 19 29.90 -17.78 8.29
N VAL A 20 28.65 -17.35 8.18
CA VAL A 20 27.98 -17.25 6.89
C VAL A 20 28.85 -16.33 6.03
N GLU A 21 29.72 -16.96 5.25
CA GLU A 21 30.62 -16.30 4.33
C GLU A 21 29.72 -15.55 3.33
N ALA A 22 29.73 -14.22 3.43
CA ALA A 22 29.17 -13.40 2.37
C ALA A 22 29.94 -13.78 1.10
N PRO A 23 29.28 -14.25 0.03
CA PRO A 23 30.01 -14.64 -1.16
C PRO A 23 30.69 -13.40 -1.72
N ALA A 24 31.99 -13.52 -1.94
CA ALA A 24 32.86 -12.52 -2.53
C ALA A 24 32.21 -11.95 -3.80
N GLY A 25 31.68 -10.73 -3.70
CA GLY A 25 31.41 -9.90 -4.87
C GLY A 25 32.74 -9.37 -5.37
N SER A 26 33.05 -9.63 -6.63
CA SER A 26 34.21 -9.12 -7.37
C SER A 26 34.46 -7.62 -7.10
N PRO A 27 35.64 -7.21 -6.61
CA PRO A 27 35.88 -5.85 -6.13
C PRO A 27 36.40 -4.85 -7.19
N GLN A 28 35.98 -4.89 -8.47
CA GLN A 28 36.65 -4.05 -9.50
C GLN A 28 35.83 -3.23 -10.50
N ASP A 29 34.50 -3.27 -10.55
CA ASP A 29 33.76 -2.36 -11.44
C ASP A 29 33.01 -1.28 -10.66
N GLY A 30 33.21 -0.01 -11.02
CA GLY A 30 32.44 1.12 -10.50
C GLY A 30 30.93 0.92 -10.71
N PRO A 31 30.06 1.71 -10.05
CA PRO A 31 28.62 1.46 -10.06
C PRO A 31 28.12 1.37 -11.50
N SER A 32 27.55 0.21 -11.84
CA SER A 32 27.03 -0.10 -13.17
C SER A 32 26.06 0.98 -13.63
N ARG A 33 25.94 1.21 -14.94
CA ARG A 33 24.97 2.18 -15.48
C ARG A 33 23.56 1.90 -14.99
N THR A 34 23.20 0.62 -14.88
CA THR A 34 21.90 0.16 -14.38
C THR A 34 21.68 0.54 -12.92
N ARG A 35 22.68 0.33 -12.05
CA ARG A 35 22.58 0.68 -10.62
C ARG A 35 22.41 2.18 -10.39
N ARG A 36 23.00 3.02 -11.25
CA ARG A 36 22.81 4.48 -11.18
C ARG A 36 21.41 4.92 -11.59
N LEU A 37 20.80 4.25 -12.56
CA LEU A 37 19.49 4.61 -13.09
C LEU A 37 18.33 4.01 -12.27
N LEU A 38 18.45 2.74 -11.86
CA LEU A 38 17.36 1.96 -11.25
C LEU A 38 17.58 1.67 -9.76
N GLY A 39 18.78 1.93 -9.22
CA GLY A 39 19.12 1.66 -7.82
C GLY A 39 19.47 0.20 -7.49
N PHE A 40 19.44 -0.70 -8.49
CA PHE A 40 19.80 -2.13 -8.37
C PHE A 40 20.42 -2.68 -9.67
N ASP A 41 21.06 -3.84 -9.60
CA ASP A 41 21.66 -4.54 -10.74
C ASP A 41 20.84 -5.75 -11.22
N TRP A 42 20.88 -6.05 -12.53
CA TRP A 42 20.15 -7.19 -13.13
C TRP A 42 20.52 -8.55 -12.54
N TRP A 43 21.77 -8.72 -12.08
CA TRP A 43 22.23 -9.96 -11.44
C TRP A 43 21.64 -10.15 -10.03
N GLU A 44 21.09 -9.11 -9.40
CA GLU A 44 20.38 -9.24 -8.12
C GLU A 44 19.03 -9.94 -8.29
N LEU A 45 18.49 -9.98 -9.53
CA LEU A 45 17.25 -10.70 -9.85
C LEU A 45 17.47 -12.18 -10.19
N SER A 46 18.70 -12.62 -10.43
CA SER A 46 18.97 -13.98 -10.94
C SER A 46 18.88 -15.08 -9.88
N SER A 47 18.81 -14.73 -8.60
CA SER A 47 18.71 -15.69 -7.49
C SER A 47 17.58 -15.30 -6.56
N TRP A 48 16.79 -16.27 -6.13
CA TRP A 48 15.70 -16.08 -5.17
C TRP A 48 16.16 -15.33 -3.91
N THR A 49 17.29 -15.73 -3.33
CA THR A 49 17.83 -15.11 -2.12
C THR A 49 18.23 -13.64 -2.34
N ARG A 50 18.74 -13.31 -3.53
CA ARG A 50 19.13 -11.94 -3.89
C ARG A 50 17.91 -11.07 -4.17
N LEU A 51 16.93 -11.62 -4.89
CA LEU A 51 15.64 -10.98 -5.14
C LEU A 51 14.92 -10.63 -3.82
N VAL A 52 14.82 -11.59 -2.90
CA VAL A 52 14.20 -11.36 -1.59
C VAL A 52 14.95 -10.29 -0.80
N ARG A 53 16.29 -10.28 -0.83
CA ARG A 53 17.10 -9.23 -0.19
C ARG A 53 16.87 -7.86 -0.83
N LEU A 54 16.73 -7.80 -2.14
CA LEU A 54 16.46 -6.56 -2.87
C LEU A 54 15.07 -6.01 -2.53
N LEU A 55 14.03 -6.85 -2.53
CA LEU A 55 12.65 -6.45 -2.20
C LEU A 55 12.47 -6.02 -0.74
N ASN A 56 13.23 -6.61 0.18
CA ASN A 56 13.19 -6.24 1.62
C ASN A 56 14.16 -5.11 1.98
N ARG A 57 14.85 -4.52 0.99
CA ARG A 57 15.75 -3.40 1.25
C ARG A 57 14.93 -2.18 1.72
N PRO A 58 15.31 -1.54 2.84
CA PRO A 58 14.65 -0.32 3.28
C PRO A 58 14.76 0.75 2.20
N THR A 59 13.62 1.28 1.80
CA THR A 59 13.48 2.31 0.76
C THR A 59 12.78 3.52 1.37
N ASP A 60 13.08 4.70 0.85
CA ASP A 60 12.44 5.94 1.28
C ASP A 60 10.91 5.86 1.07
N PRO A 61 10.10 6.08 2.13
CA PRO A 61 8.66 5.96 2.03
C PRO A 61 7.96 7.14 1.34
N ALA A 62 8.68 8.18 0.91
CA ALA A 62 8.10 9.39 0.32
C ALA A 62 7.17 9.10 -0.88
N SER A 63 7.53 8.13 -1.74
CA SER A 63 6.71 7.76 -2.91
C SER A 63 5.36 7.17 -2.50
N LEU A 64 5.31 6.38 -1.42
CA LEU A 64 4.07 5.82 -0.88
C LEU A 64 3.19 6.92 -0.29
N ALA A 65 3.79 7.89 0.40
CA ALA A 65 3.07 9.06 0.92
C ALA A 65 2.46 9.90 -0.21
N ALA A 66 3.23 10.19 -1.27
CA ALA A 66 2.74 10.90 -2.45
C ALA A 66 1.59 10.15 -3.14
N PHE A 67 1.73 8.83 -3.34
CA PHE A 67 0.66 7.99 -3.89
C PHE A 67 -0.62 8.06 -3.05
N ARG A 68 -0.49 7.94 -1.72
CA ARG A 68 -1.61 8.04 -0.78
C ARG A 68 -2.34 9.39 -0.89
N ILE A 69 -1.60 10.49 -0.91
CA ILE A 69 -2.18 11.85 -1.01
C ILE A 69 -2.92 12.01 -2.34
N LEU A 70 -2.28 11.64 -3.45
CA LEU A 70 -2.89 11.73 -4.79
C LEU A 70 -4.14 10.85 -4.91
N PHE A 71 -4.08 9.62 -4.37
CA PHE A 71 -5.23 8.72 -4.34
C PHE A 71 -6.38 9.31 -3.52
N GLY A 72 -6.12 9.80 -2.31
CA GLY A 72 -7.14 10.42 -1.46
C GLY A 72 -7.78 11.66 -2.10
N LEU A 73 -6.97 12.51 -2.75
CA LEU A 73 -7.45 13.66 -3.51
C LEU A 73 -8.34 13.23 -4.69
N LEU A 74 -7.87 12.26 -5.48
CA LEU A 74 -8.62 11.71 -6.61
C LEU A 74 -9.98 11.17 -6.15
N MET A 75 -10.01 10.40 -5.04
CA MET A 75 -11.26 9.88 -4.48
C MET A 75 -12.17 10.99 -3.95
N ALA A 76 -11.62 12.02 -3.32
CA ALA A 76 -12.42 13.16 -2.84
C ALA A 76 -13.11 13.92 -3.97
N LEU A 77 -12.56 13.90 -5.19
CA LEU A 77 -13.18 14.47 -6.40
C LEU A 77 -14.12 13.49 -7.11
N ASP A 78 -13.74 12.21 -7.17
CA ASP A 78 -14.53 11.14 -7.82
C ASP A 78 -15.86 10.89 -7.11
N ILE A 79 -15.89 10.94 -5.76
CA ILE A 79 -17.10 10.66 -4.98
C ILE A 79 -18.25 11.63 -5.33
N PRO A 80 -18.04 12.97 -5.36
CA PRO A 80 -19.10 13.89 -5.73
C PRO A 80 -19.51 13.84 -7.19
N GLN A 81 -18.55 13.70 -8.11
CA GLN A 81 -18.78 13.83 -9.55
C GLN A 81 -19.27 12.51 -10.16
N GLU A 82 -18.46 11.46 -10.03
CA GLU A 82 -18.63 10.19 -10.76
C GLU A 82 -19.48 9.19 -10.00
N ARG A 83 -19.47 9.22 -8.66
CA ARG A 83 -20.31 8.33 -7.83
C ARG A 83 -21.66 8.92 -7.48
N GLY A 84 -21.86 10.20 -7.83
CA GLY A 84 -23.16 10.83 -7.83
C GLY A 84 -23.65 11.25 -6.45
N LEU A 85 -22.77 11.65 -5.52
CA LEU A 85 -23.24 12.35 -4.31
C LEU A 85 -24.06 13.60 -4.68
N GLY A 86 -23.69 14.29 -5.77
CA GLY A 86 -24.43 15.45 -6.27
C GLY A 86 -25.74 15.13 -7.01
N TYR A 87 -25.98 13.86 -7.36
CA TYR A 87 -27.18 13.41 -8.09
C TYR A 87 -27.87 12.24 -7.35
N LEU A 88 -27.66 12.15 -6.04
CA LEU A 88 -28.04 11.01 -5.23
C LEU A 88 -29.57 10.87 -5.15
N ASP A 89 -30.28 12.00 -5.08
CA ASP A 89 -31.75 12.05 -5.14
C ASP A 89 -32.29 11.41 -6.42
N HIS A 90 -31.78 11.81 -7.59
CA HIS A 90 -32.21 11.23 -8.86
C HIS A 90 -31.87 9.73 -8.99
N LYS A 91 -30.77 9.30 -8.36
CA LYS A 91 -30.33 7.90 -8.43
C LYS A 91 -31.20 6.96 -7.59
N TYR A 92 -31.61 7.37 -6.38
CA TYR A 92 -32.27 6.48 -5.42
C TYR A 92 -33.71 6.87 -5.06
N LEU A 93 -34.13 8.13 -5.27
CA LEU A 93 -35.49 8.60 -5.00
C LEU A 93 -36.42 8.39 -6.21
N ASP A 94 -35.95 8.70 -7.42
CA ASP A 94 -36.76 8.61 -8.64
C ASP A 94 -36.87 7.18 -9.20
N GLY A 95 -36.30 6.20 -8.52
CA GLY A 95 -36.54 4.78 -8.81
C GLY A 95 -36.01 4.32 -10.16
N LEU A 96 -34.88 4.85 -10.64
CA LEU A 96 -34.12 4.19 -11.70
C LEU A 96 -33.90 2.73 -11.26
N GLU A 97 -34.43 1.77 -12.02
CA GLU A 97 -34.26 0.35 -11.74
C GLU A 97 -32.77 0.03 -11.74
N VAL A 98 -32.15 0.11 -10.56
CA VAL A 98 -30.75 -0.24 -10.38
C VAL A 98 -30.64 -1.69 -10.78
N CYS A 99 -29.89 -1.97 -11.84
CA CYS A 99 -29.70 -3.33 -12.32
C CYS A 99 -28.92 -4.09 -11.23
N ARG A 100 -29.64 -4.89 -10.44
CA ARG A 100 -29.08 -5.54 -9.26
C ARG A 100 -28.17 -6.68 -9.66
N PHE A 101 -27.20 -6.96 -8.80
CA PHE A 101 -26.34 -8.11 -8.98
C PHE A 101 -27.08 -9.39 -8.57
N PRO A 102 -27.29 -10.36 -9.47
CA PRO A 102 -28.12 -11.54 -9.21
C PRO A 102 -27.54 -12.52 -8.18
N LEU A 103 -26.31 -12.31 -7.71
CA LEU A 103 -25.70 -13.13 -6.65
C LEU A 103 -25.96 -12.57 -5.24
N PHE A 104 -26.40 -11.32 -5.13
CA PHE A 104 -26.63 -10.62 -3.87
C PHE A 104 -28.04 -10.03 -3.83
N ASP A 105 -29.05 -10.87 -3.96
CA ASP A 105 -30.46 -10.44 -3.93
C ASP A 105 -30.86 -9.74 -2.62
N SER A 106 -30.12 -10.00 -1.54
CA SER A 106 -30.31 -9.35 -0.22
C SER A 106 -29.71 -7.95 -0.13
N LEU A 107 -28.90 -7.51 -1.09
CA LEU A 107 -28.33 -6.16 -1.09
C LEU A 107 -29.36 -5.18 -1.67
N ALA A 108 -30.01 -4.42 -0.79
CA ALA A 108 -30.93 -3.35 -1.16
C ALA A 108 -30.32 -1.99 -0.77
N PRO A 109 -30.66 -0.91 -1.50
CA PRO A 109 -30.32 0.44 -1.09
C PRO A 109 -30.95 0.71 0.27
N LEU A 110 -30.19 1.32 1.17
CA LEU A 110 -30.75 1.85 2.41
C LEU A 110 -31.67 3.05 2.10
N PRO A 111 -32.49 3.51 3.06
CA PRO A 111 -33.24 4.75 2.90
C PRO A 111 -32.32 5.91 2.51
N LEU A 112 -32.84 6.86 1.74
CA LEU A 112 -32.06 7.93 1.11
C LEU A 112 -31.16 8.68 2.10
N ASP A 113 -31.66 9.00 3.29
CA ASP A 113 -30.90 9.70 4.34
C ASP A 113 -29.64 8.92 4.78
N TRP A 114 -29.74 7.59 4.85
CA TRP A 114 -28.61 6.72 5.17
C TRP A 114 -27.62 6.59 4.01
N MET A 115 -28.09 6.72 2.76
CA MET A 115 -27.22 6.79 1.60
C MET A 115 -26.38 8.08 1.63
N TYR A 116 -26.98 9.23 1.94
CA TYR A 116 -26.23 10.47 2.16
C TYR A 116 -25.16 10.31 3.24
N LEU A 117 -25.51 9.67 4.36
CA LEU A 117 -24.55 9.40 5.43
C LEU A 117 -23.39 8.51 4.95
N LEU A 118 -23.68 7.43 4.20
CA LEU A 118 -22.64 6.53 3.69
C LEU A 118 -21.70 7.23 2.72
N TYR A 119 -22.21 8.06 1.81
CA TYR A 119 -21.37 8.86 0.92
C TYR A 119 -20.54 9.91 1.67
N LEU A 120 -21.11 10.55 2.70
CA LEU A 120 -20.38 11.49 3.54
C LEU A 120 -19.25 10.78 4.30
N LEU A 121 -19.51 9.62 4.90
CA LEU A 121 -18.49 8.81 5.57
C LEU A 121 -17.39 8.37 4.60
N MET A 122 -17.77 7.98 3.37
CA MET A 122 -16.83 7.66 2.31
C MET A 122 -15.93 8.84 1.96
N LEU A 123 -16.51 10.04 1.80
CA LEU A 123 -15.77 11.27 1.49
C LEU A 123 -14.84 11.68 2.63
N LEU A 124 -15.32 11.64 3.87
CA LEU A 124 -14.50 11.91 5.06
C LEU A 124 -13.37 10.89 5.19
N GLY A 125 -13.64 9.62 4.88
CA GLY A 125 -12.62 8.56 4.80
C GLY A 125 -11.55 8.88 3.75
N ALA A 126 -11.94 9.29 2.55
CA ALA A 126 -11.01 9.66 1.47
C ALA A 126 -10.11 10.86 1.87
N VAL A 127 -10.71 11.90 2.47
CA VAL A 127 -9.95 13.05 3.01
C VAL A 127 -9.04 12.62 4.16
N GLY A 128 -9.50 11.74 5.05
CA GLY A 128 -8.69 11.17 6.12
C GLY A 128 -7.51 10.35 5.59
N VAL A 129 -7.70 9.57 4.52
CA VAL A 129 -6.63 8.86 3.80
C VAL A 129 -5.64 9.84 3.19
N MET A 130 -6.10 10.93 2.59
CA MET A 130 -5.25 11.99 2.02
C MET A 130 -4.40 12.70 3.08
N LEU A 131 -4.98 13.03 4.24
CA LEU A 131 -4.27 13.71 5.32
C LEU A 131 -3.41 12.77 6.18
N GLY A 132 -3.69 11.47 6.16
CA GLY A 132 -3.02 10.47 7.00
C GLY A 132 -3.52 10.45 8.45
N CYS A 133 -4.54 11.25 8.79
CA CYS A 133 -5.14 11.27 10.11
C CYS A 133 -5.95 9.99 10.35
N ALA A 134 -5.77 9.36 11.52
CA ALA A 134 -6.43 8.12 11.90
C ALA A 134 -6.43 7.08 10.76
N TYR A 135 -5.31 6.95 10.04
CA TYR A 135 -5.22 6.32 8.71
C TYR A 135 -5.99 5.00 8.58
N ARG A 136 -5.82 4.07 9.53
CA ARG A 136 -6.51 2.77 9.47
C ARG A 136 -8.03 2.91 9.55
N LEU A 137 -8.52 3.80 10.41
CA LEU A 137 -9.95 4.11 10.51
C LEU A 137 -10.44 4.80 9.23
N SER A 138 -9.69 5.78 8.72
CA SER A 138 -10.02 6.48 7.48
C SER A 138 -10.10 5.53 6.28
N CYS A 139 -9.18 4.56 6.17
CA CYS A 139 -9.24 3.51 5.16
C CYS A 139 -10.51 2.66 5.29
N LEU A 140 -10.91 2.26 6.51
CA LEU A 140 -12.14 1.49 6.71
C LEU A 140 -13.40 2.31 6.40
N LEU A 141 -13.44 3.57 6.83
CA LEU A 141 -14.54 4.51 6.56
C LEU A 141 -14.69 4.81 5.06
N PHE A 142 -13.61 4.75 4.29
CA PHE A 142 -13.68 4.83 2.84
C PHE A 142 -14.05 3.49 2.20
N MET A 143 -13.32 2.42 2.53
CA MET A 143 -13.40 1.13 1.85
C MET A 143 -14.75 0.43 2.05
N LEU A 144 -15.33 0.44 3.25
CA LEU A 144 -16.57 -0.29 3.51
C LEU A 144 -17.77 0.32 2.76
N PRO A 145 -18.03 1.64 2.83
CA PRO A 145 -19.09 2.25 2.03
C PRO A 145 -18.80 2.13 0.53
N TYR A 146 -17.54 2.25 0.12
CA TYR A 146 -17.14 2.14 -1.30
C TYR A 146 -17.57 0.79 -1.89
N TRP A 147 -17.19 -0.32 -1.25
CA TRP A 147 -17.57 -1.65 -1.74
C TRP A 147 -19.07 -1.90 -1.64
N TYR A 148 -19.73 -1.40 -0.60
CA TYR A 148 -21.19 -1.50 -0.50
C TYR A 148 -21.89 -0.80 -1.68
N ILE A 149 -21.53 0.46 -1.96
CA ILE A 149 -22.12 1.23 -3.08
C ILE A 149 -21.77 0.60 -4.43
N PHE A 150 -20.52 0.14 -4.61
CA PHE A 150 -20.07 -0.51 -5.84
C PHE A 150 -20.84 -1.80 -6.14
N LEU A 151 -21.09 -2.64 -5.12
CA LEU A 151 -21.84 -3.89 -5.28
C LEU A 151 -23.34 -3.68 -5.48
N LEU A 152 -23.86 -2.50 -5.10
CA LEU A 152 -25.28 -2.18 -5.18
C LEU A 152 -25.77 -1.98 -6.63
N ASP A 153 -24.89 -1.49 -7.51
CA ASP A 153 -25.27 -1.06 -8.86
C ASP A 153 -24.35 -1.63 -9.95
N LYS A 154 -24.84 -2.64 -10.68
CA LYS A 154 -24.09 -3.30 -11.76
C LYS A 154 -23.74 -2.35 -12.90
N THR A 155 -24.51 -1.29 -13.11
CA THR A 155 -24.25 -0.35 -14.22
C THR A 155 -22.97 0.46 -13.99
N THR A 156 -22.52 0.56 -12.74
CA THR A 156 -21.28 1.26 -12.36
C THR A 156 -20.04 0.37 -12.39
N TRP A 157 -20.18 -0.89 -12.81
CA TRP A 157 -19.09 -1.86 -12.87
C TRP A 157 -18.17 -1.58 -14.05
N ASN A 158 -17.22 -0.69 -13.80
CA ASN A 158 -16.10 -0.43 -14.68
C ASN A 158 -14.81 -0.97 -14.04
N ASN A 159 -13.88 -1.46 -14.87
CA ASN A 159 -12.54 -1.87 -14.47
C ASN A 159 -11.83 -0.78 -13.65
N HIS A 160 -12.09 0.48 -13.99
CA HIS A 160 -11.55 1.64 -13.31
C HIS A 160 -12.03 1.75 -11.85
N SER A 161 -13.33 1.63 -11.62
CA SER A 161 -13.92 1.61 -10.27
C SER A 161 -13.42 0.40 -9.49
N TYR A 162 -13.38 -0.78 -10.12
CA TYR A 162 -12.85 -1.97 -9.48
C TYR A 162 -11.39 -1.79 -9.01
N LEU A 163 -10.55 -1.15 -9.83
CA LEU A 163 -9.17 -0.82 -9.47
C LEU A 163 -9.11 0.08 -8.23
N TYR A 164 -9.98 1.09 -8.12
CA TYR A 164 -10.02 1.96 -6.93
C TYR A 164 -10.32 1.20 -5.65
N GLY A 165 -11.28 0.27 -5.68
CA GLY A 165 -11.58 -0.61 -4.55
C GLY A 165 -10.39 -1.48 -4.13
N LEU A 166 -9.65 -2.03 -5.09
CA LEU A 166 -8.43 -2.80 -4.83
C LEU A 166 -7.31 -1.94 -4.25
N LEU A 167 -7.10 -0.73 -4.77
CA LEU A 167 -6.11 0.20 -4.25
C LEU A 167 -6.46 0.65 -2.82
N ALA A 168 -7.74 0.86 -2.54
CA ALA A 168 -8.24 1.15 -1.19
C ALA A 168 -7.93 0.01 -0.22
N PHE A 169 -8.20 -1.22 -0.63
CA PHE A 169 -7.89 -2.42 0.14
C PHE A 169 -6.39 -2.57 0.38
N GLN A 170 -5.57 -2.41 -0.66
CA GLN A 170 -4.12 -2.49 -0.56
C GLN A 170 -3.56 -1.39 0.37
N LEU A 171 -4.05 -0.16 0.26
CA LEU A 171 -3.72 0.94 1.17
C LEU A 171 -4.12 0.62 2.61
N SER A 172 -5.28 0.00 2.84
CA SER A 172 -5.69 -0.38 4.21
C SER A 172 -4.74 -1.39 4.89
N LEU A 173 -4.09 -2.25 4.09
CA LEU A 173 -3.10 -3.23 4.55
C LEU A 173 -1.71 -2.61 4.69
N LEU A 174 -1.36 -1.66 3.81
CA LEU A 174 -0.08 -0.95 3.85
C LEU A 174 -0.05 0.00 5.05
N GLY A 175 0.96 -0.13 5.91
CA GLY A 175 1.13 0.73 7.08
C GLY A 175 1.60 2.16 6.76
N ALA A 176 0.93 2.86 5.84
CA ALA A 176 1.35 4.18 5.34
C ALA A 176 1.25 5.32 6.38
N GLN A 177 0.75 5.05 7.59
CA GLN A 177 0.65 6.04 8.68
C GLN A 177 2.00 6.57 9.21
N ARG A 178 3.13 5.91 8.87
CA ARG A 178 4.48 6.26 9.37
C ARG A 178 5.27 7.15 8.41
N CYS A 179 4.64 7.57 7.31
CA CYS A 179 5.28 8.20 6.17
C CYS A 179 4.61 9.56 5.94
N TRP A 180 5.33 10.64 6.27
CA TRP A 180 4.89 12.03 6.09
C TRP A 180 5.66 12.67 4.95
#